data_AF-A0A0A0HQX0-F1
#
_entry.id   AF-A0A0A0HQX0-F1
#
_cell.length_a   1.000
_cell.length_b   1.000
_cell.length_c   1.000
_cell.angle_alpha   90.00
_cell.angle_beta   90.00
_cell.angle_gamma   90.00
#
_symmetry.space_group_name_H-M   'P 1'
#
loop_
_entity.id
_entity.type
_entity.pdbx_description
1 polymer ?
#
loop_
_entity_poly.entity_id
_entity_poly.type
_entity_poly.pdbx_seq_one_letter_code
_entity_poly.pdbx_strand_id
1 'polypeptide(L)' 'MAETDLTTRFMPANWRHDLDLFLAERAAGMNGYLLARPRLASVAHLESLSESELAAMGLTRADIPSFVFEDLLPE' A
#
# COMPACT_ATOMS: atom_id res chain seq x y z
N MET A 1 -4.14 23.72 -18.32
CA MET A 1 -2.91 23.93 -17.52
C MET A 1 -3.04 22.99 -16.35
N ALA A 2 -2.14 22.01 -16.18
CA ALA A 2 -2.23 21.05 -15.09
C ALA A 2 -1.87 21.76 -13.79
N GLU A 3 -2.86 21.99 -12.94
CA GLU A 3 -2.65 22.47 -11.57
C GLU A 3 -1.78 21.44 -10.87
N THR A 4 -0.54 21.82 -10.58
CA THR A 4 0.37 20.96 -9.85
C THR A 4 -0.11 20.98 -8.42
N ASP A 5 -0.75 19.90 -7.99
CA ASP A 5 -1.18 19.72 -6.61
C ASP A 5 0.08 19.68 -5.73
N LEU A 6 0.41 20.83 -5.12
CA LEU A 6 1.59 21.04 -4.29
C LEU A 6 1.39 20.51 -2.86
N THR A 7 0.41 19.64 -2.65
CA THR A 7 0.12 19.07 -1.33
C THR A 7 1.15 18.00 -0.98
N THR A 8 1.99 18.31 0.00
CA THR A 8 2.84 17.30 0.66
C THR A 8 1.94 16.37 1.46
N ARG A 9 1.65 15.19 0.90
CA ARG A 9 0.87 14.16 1.59
C ARG A 9 1.79 13.33 2.49
N PHE A 10 1.45 13.24 3.77
CA PHE A 10 2.18 12.41 4.73
C PHE A 10 1.53 11.05 4.84
N MET A 11 2.33 10.01 4.66
CA MET A 11 1.91 8.63 4.94
C MET A 11 1.86 8.40 6.46
N PRO A 12 0.98 7.51 6.95
CA PRO A 12 0.91 7.20 8.37
C PRO A 12 2.18 6.52 8.86
N ALA A 13 2.65 6.84 10.06
CA ALA A 13 3.97 6.40 10.54
C ALA A 13 4.18 4.88 10.54
N ASN A 14 3.12 4.09 10.62
CA ASN A 14 3.13 2.63 10.70
C ASN A 14 2.96 1.90 9.36
N TRP A 15 2.73 2.57 8.22
CA TRP A 15 2.43 1.89 6.95
C TRP A 15 3.47 0.83 6.57
N ARG A 16 4.75 1.11 6.86
CA ARG A 16 5.85 0.21 6.53
C ARG A 16 5.85 -1.03 7.41
N HIS A 17 5.53 -0.86 8.69
CA HIS A 17 5.41 -1.96 9.64
C HIS A 17 4.27 -2.90 9.24
N ASP A 18 3.12 -2.34 8.88
CA ASP A 18 1.92 -3.10 8.50
C ASP A 18 2.17 -3.90 7.20
N LEU A 19 2.85 -3.30 6.23
CA LEU A 19 3.29 -4.00 5.02
C LEU A 19 4.27 -5.14 5.32
N ASP A 20 5.27 -4.90 6.18
CA ASP A 20 6.26 -5.92 6.52
C ASP A 20 5.59 -7.09 7.27
N LEU A 21 4.59 -6.82 8.13
CA LEU A 21 3.79 -7.85 8.81
C LEU A 21 2.96 -8.67 7.81
N PHE A 22 2.25 -8.00 6.90
CA PHE A 22 1.47 -8.67 5.84
C PHE A 22 2.33 -9.63 5.01
N LEU A 23 3.52 -9.19 4.60
CA LEU A 23 4.44 -10.01 3.81
C LEU A 23 5.04 -11.16 4.62
N ALA A 24 5.31 -10.95 5.91
CA ALA A 24 5.78 -12.02 6.79
C ALA A 24 4.73 -13.13 6.94
N GLU A 25 3.45 -12.77 6.99
CA GLU A 25 2.33 -13.71 7.12
C GLU A 25 2.01 -14.44 5.81
N ARG A 26 1.97 -13.72 4.67
CA ARG A 26 1.45 -14.26 3.40
C ARG A 26 2.51 -14.66 2.38
N ALA A 27 3.72 -14.12 2.46
CA ALA A 27 4.80 -14.39 1.50
C ALA A 27 5.84 -15.37 2.06
N ALA A 28 5.41 -16.32 2.91
CA ALA A 28 6.31 -17.30 3.53
C ALA A 28 7.10 -18.09 2.46
N GLY A 29 8.42 -18.16 2.63
CA GLY A 29 9.32 -18.81 1.67
C GLY A 29 9.66 -17.97 0.43
N MET A 30 9.07 -16.79 0.27
CA MET A 30 9.44 -15.80 -0.74
C MET A 30 10.30 -14.68 -0.13
N ASN A 31 11.02 -13.95 -0.97
CA ASN A 31 11.74 -12.76 -0.52
C ASN A 31 10.79 -11.55 -0.53
N GLY A 32 10.21 -11.21 0.63
CA GLY A 32 9.27 -10.10 0.79
C GLY A 32 9.82 -8.76 0.30
N TYR A 33 11.13 -8.50 0.46
CA TYR A 33 11.75 -7.29 -0.08
C TYR A 33 11.69 -7.22 -1.61
N LEU A 34 12.01 -8.33 -2.30
CA LEU A 34 11.94 -8.39 -3.76
C LEU A 34 10.51 -8.27 -4.30
N LEU A 35 9.52 -8.77 -3.56
CA LEU A 35 8.10 -8.62 -3.88
C LEU A 35 7.63 -7.17 -3.70
N ALA A 36 8.03 -6.53 -2.60
CA ALA A 36 7.56 -5.20 -2.25
C ALA A 36 8.19 -4.11 -3.11
N ARG A 37 9.49 -4.22 -3.40
CA ARG A 37 10.26 -3.18 -4.11
C ARG A 37 9.59 -2.62 -5.38
N PRO A 38 9.05 -3.43 -6.31
CA PRO A 38 8.36 -2.91 -7.50
C PRO A 38 7.01 -2.24 -7.20
N ARG A 39 6.36 -2.57 -6.07
CA ARG A 39 5.02 -2.07 -5.70
C ARG A 39 5.02 -0.97 -4.64
N LEU A 40 6.19 -0.64 -4.08
CA LEU A 40 6.32 0.37 -3.03
C LEU A 40 5.71 1.72 -3.42
N ALA A 41 5.85 2.12 -4.69
CA ALA A 41 5.25 3.35 -5.19
C ALA A 41 3.70 3.31 -5.14
N SER A 42 3.11 2.17 -5.49
CA SER A 42 1.65 1.97 -5.43
C SER A 42 1.13 1.95 -3.99
N VAL A 43 1.83 1.25 -3.08
CA VAL A 43 1.51 1.26 -1.65
C VAL A 43 1.60 2.69 -1.11
N ALA A 44 2.70 3.38 -1.36
CA ALA A 44 2.90 4.75 -0.89
C ALA A 44 1.84 5.72 -1.44
N HIS A 45 1.43 5.54 -2.69
CA HIS A 45 0.35 6.33 -3.29
C HIS A 45 -0.97 6.12 -2.54
N LEU A 46 -1.39 4.86 -2.33
CA LEU A 46 -2.64 4.54 -1.63
C LEU A 46 -2.60 4.98 -0.15
N GLU A 47 -1.47 4.82 0.53
CA GLU A 47 -1.27 5.27 1.92
C GLU A 47 -1.34 6.80 2.07
N SER A 48 -1.03 7.53 1.00
CA SER A 48 -1.12 8.99 0.94
C SER A 48 -2.54 9.50 0.69
N LEU A 49 -3.47 8.64 0.28
CA LEU A 49 -4.88 9.00 0.09
C LEU A 49 -5.55 9.21 1.45
N SER A 50 -6.55 10.09 1.48
CA SER A 50 -7.40 10.26 2.65
C SER A 50 -8.32 9.06 2.85
N GLU A 51 -8.85 8.89 4.06
CA GLU A 51 -9.81 7.82 4.34
C GLU A 51 -11.06 7.89 3.43
N SER A 52 -11.51 9.10 3.07
CA SER A 52 -12.65 9.27 2.15
C SER A 52 -12.30 8.88 0.72
N GLU A 53 -11.08 9.17 0.27
CA GLU A 53 -10.57 8.76 -1.05
C GLU A 53 -10.45 7.23 -1.13
N LEU A 54 -9.91 6.59 -0.09
CA LEU A 54 -9.85 5.12 0.02
C LEU A 54 -11.24 4.48 0.08
N ALA A 55 -12.15 5.04 0.89
CA ALA A 55 -13.51 4.53 1.01
C ALA A 55 -14.29 4.65 -0.32
N ALA A 56 -14.03 5.68 -1.13
CA ALA A 56 -14.61 5.81 -2.46
C ALA A 56 -14.15 4.70 -3.42
N MET A 57 -12.98 4.11 -3.17
CA MET A 57 -12.47 2.93 -3.87
C MET A 57 -12.95 1.61 -3.24
N GLY A 58 -13.70 1.66 -2.12
CA GLY A 58 -14.10 0.48 -1.35
C GLY A 58 -12.96 -0.14 -0.53
N LEU A 59 -11.89 0.61 -0.27
CA LEU A 59 -10.71 0.15 0.47
C LEU A 59 -10.64 0.81 1.84
N THR A 60 -10.11 0.08 2.82
CA THR A 60 -9.54 0.63 4.05
C THR A 60 -8.02 0.59 3.99
N ARG A 61 -7.33 1.28 4.91
CA ARG A 61 -5.86 1.19 4.97
C ARG A 61 -5.35 -0.23 5.19
N ALA A 62 -6.06 -1.03 5.97
CA ALA A 62 -5.70 -2.42 6.21
C ALA A 62 -5.78 -3.28 4.94
N ASP A 63 -6.59 -2.87 3.96
CA ASP A 63 -6.78 -3.59 2.70
C ASP A 63 -5.69 -3.24 1.65
N ILE A 64 -4.92 -2.18 1.86
CA ILE A 64 -3.93 -1.70 0.88
C ILE A 64 -2.92 -2.79 0.50
N PRO A 65 -2.29 -3.52 1.44
CA PRO A 65 -1.38 -4.60 1.07
C PRO A 65 -2.09 -5.71 0.29
N SER A 66 -3.24 -6.19 0.76
CA SER A 66 -4.00 -7.24 0.07
C SER A 66 -4.35 -6.84 -1.37
N PHE A 67 -4.85 -5.62 -1.56
CA PHE A 67 -5.22 -5.08 -2.87
C PHE A 67 -4.01 -4.93 -3.81
N VAL A 68 -2.87 -4.43 -3.30
CA VAL A 68 -1.68 -4.20 -4.12
C VAL A 68 -0.99 -5.50 -4.54
N PHE A 69 -1.09 -6.55 -3.72
CA PHE A 69 -0.42 -7.83 -3.95
C PHE A 69 -1.35 -8.97 -4.38
N GLU A 70 -2.63 -8.69 -4.62
CA GLU A 70 -3.66 -9.68 -5.01
C GLU A 70 -3.22 -10.57 -6.19
N ASP A 71 -2.44 -10.00 -7.12
CA ASP A 71 -1.94 -10.70 -8.30
C ASP A 71 -0.84 -11.74 -8.01
N LEU A 72 -0.18 -11.66 -6.86
CA LEU A 72 0.91 -12.56 -6.46
C LEU A 72 0.61 -13.43 -5.25
N LEU A 73 -0.17 -12.91 -4.31
CA LEU A 73 -0.45 -13.55 -3.04
C LEU A 73 -1.97 -13.80 -2.97
N PRO A 74 -2.42 -15.04 -3.24
CA PRO A 74 -3.83 -15.37 -3.08
C PRO A 74 -4.24 -15.30 -1.59
N GLU A 75 -5.55 -15.14 -1.35
CA GLU A 75 -6.13 -15.03 0.00
C GLU A 75 -5.81 -16.22 0.94
#